data_AF-A0A094YNH9-F1
#
_entry.id   AF-A0A094YNH9-F1
#
_cell.length_a   1.000
_cell.length_b   1.000
_cell.length_c   1.000
_cell.angle_alpha   90.00
_cell.angle_beta   90.00
_cell.angle_gamma   90.00
#
_symmetry.space_group_name_H-M   'P 1'
#
loop_
_entity.id
_entity.type
_entity.pdbx_description
1 polymer ?
#
loop_
_entity_poly.entity_id
_entity_poly.type
_entity_poly.pdbx_seq_one_letter_code
_entity_poly.pdbx_strand_id
1 'polypeptide(L)'
;MQQVSQPPHSEALWRMLTQQANAAYAQQHTLSAHAKYTEAMTKAEEMLQIFQETGVPLSAPLAFVISCHNLADCLETQKQTDQAAHFLRYACTKLTHLAQRPELPLQARLACVEQLRPAVNVLSEQSIPSLSHQQDIQNLIAQARTAALTVYQVASYAVQTRLEDAPVTERPS
;
A
#
# COMPACT_ATOMS: atom_id res chain seq x y z
N MET A 1 21.95 -16.98 14.94
CA MET A 1 21.08 -16.65 13.79
C MET A 1 19.64 -16.80 14.24
N GLN A 2 18.95 -15.69 14.51
CA GLN A 2 17.55 -15.73 14.96
C GLN A 2 16.65 -16.03 13.76
N GLN A 3 15.85 -17.08 13.87
CA GLN A 3 14.79 -17.40 12.93
C GLN A 3 13.73 -16.30 12.99
N VAL A 4 13.69 -15.43 11.98
CA VAL A 4 12.59 -14.50 11.75
C VAL A 4 11.42 -15.31 11.18
N SER A 5 10.70 -16.00 12.06
CA SER A 5 9.54 -16.82 11.72
C SER A 5 8.27 -16.22 12.32
N GLN A 6 7.87 -15.00 11.94
CA GLN A 6 6.50 -14.51 12.21
C GLN A 6 5.85 -13.62 11.12
N PRO A 7 5.68 -14.11 9.87
CA PRO A 7 4.71 -13.50 8.95
C PRO A 7 3.23 -13.98 9.07
N PRO A 8 2.87 -15.23 9.46
CA PRO A 8 1.48 -15.68 9.33
C PRO A 8 0.53 -15.17 10.43
N HIS A 9 1.05 -14.84 11.63
CA HIS A 9 0.20 -14.44 12.75
C HIS A 9 -0.31 -13.00 12.61
N SER A 10 0.56 -12.06 12.25
CA SER A 10 0.18 -10.64 12.09
C SER A 10 -0.80 -10.44 10.94
N GLU A 11 -0.63 -11.15 9.82
CA GLU A 11 -1.58 -11.07 8.69
C GLU A 11 -2.94 -11.68 9.06
N ALA A 12 -2.96 -12.83 9.73
CA ALA A 12 -4.22 -13.43 10.19
C ALA A 12 -4.97 -12.53 11.18
N LEU A 13 -4.24 -11.91 12.12
CA LEU A 13 -4.78 -10.96 13.08
C LEU A 13 -5.33 -9.70 12.38
N TRP A 14 -4.56 -9.12 11.45
CA TRP A 14 -5.01 -7.99 10.64
C TRP A 14 -6.32 -8.31 9.89
N ARG A 15 -6.42 -9.48 9.25
CA ARG A 15 -7.64 -9.91 8.54
C ARG A 15 -8.82 -10.03 9.49
N MET A 16 -8.64 -10.67 10.64
CA MET A 16 -9.69 -10.82 11.65
C MET A 16 -10.19 -9.45 12.15
N LEU A 17 -9.27 -8.54 12.50
CA LEU A 17 -9.61 -7.19 12.96
C LEU A 17 -10.37 -6.41 11.90
N THR A 18 -9.92 -6.47 10.65
CA THR A 18 -10.58 -5.84 9.50
C THR A 18 -12.00 -6.39 9.31
N GLN A 19 -12.18 -7.71 9.40
CA GLN A 19 -13.51 -8.33 9.30
C GLN A 19 -14.45 -7.90 10.43
N GLN A 20 -13.96 -7.85 11.67
CA GLN A 20 -14.72 -7.36 12.82
C GLN A 20 -15.11 -5.89 12.66
N ALA A 21 -14.18 -5.05 12.21
CA ALA A 21 -14.42 -3.65 11.94
C ALA A 21 -15.47 -3.44 10.84
N ASN A 22 -15.36 -4.17 9.72
CA ASN A 22 -16.34 -4.14 8.64
C ASN A 22 -17.74 -4.53 9.13
N ALA A 23 -17.85 -5.56 9.99
CA ALA A 23 -19.12 -5.99 10.57
C ALA A 23 -19.73 -4.90 11.47
N ALA A 24 -18.91 -4.26 12.32
CA ALA A 24 -19.35 -3.15 13.16
C ALA A 24 -19.75 -1.93 12.31
N TYR A 25 -18.99 -1.62 11.26
CA TYR A 25 -19.26 -0.51 10.34
C TYR A 25 -20.58 -0.70 9.60
N ALA A 26 -20.83 -1.92 9.08
CA ALA A 26 -22.10 -2.27 8.42
C ALA A 26 -23.32 -2.14 9.35
N GLN A 27 -23.12 -2.33 10.67
CA GLN A 27 -24.14 -2.15 11.70
C GLN A 27 -24.24 -0.71 12.22
N GLN A 28 -23.51 0.25 11.61
CA GLN A 28 -23.43 1.66 12.05
C GLN A 28 -22.91 1.82 13.49
N HIS A 29 -22.18 0.83 14.01
CA HIS A 29 -21.48 0.92 15.29
C HIS A 29 -20.15 1.67 15.11
N THR A 30 -20.22 2.95 14.71
CA THR A 30 -19.08 3.72 14.20
C THR A 30 -17.89 3.78 15.16
N LEU A 31 -18.11 3.93 16.47
CA LEU A 31 -17.02 3.95 17.46
C LEU A 31 -16.32 2.59 17.58
N SER A 32 -17.08 1.49 17.51
CA SER A 32 -16.53 0.13 17.54
C SER A 32 -15.75 -0.18 16.27
N ALA A 33 -16.31 0.20 15.11
CA ALA A 33 -15.63 0.09 13.82
C ALA A 33 -14.30 0.87 13.81
N HIS A 34 -14.32 2.13 14.26
CA HIS A 34 -13.12 2.95 14.37
C HIS A 34 -12.06 2.28 15.24
N ALA A 35 -12.41 1.85 16.46
CA ALA A 35 -11.46 1.18 17.35
C ALA A 35 -10.80 -0.05 16.68
N LYS A 36 -11.60 -0.88 16.00
CA LYS A 36 -11.11 -2.08 15.32
C LYS A 36 -10.30 -1.78 14.05
N TYR A 37 -10.67 -0.76 13.29
CA TYR A 37 -9.86 -0.30 12.16
C TYR A 37 -8.52 0.27 12.62
N THR A 38 -8.47 0.97 13.75
CA THR A 38 -7.22 1.45 14.35
C THR A 38 -6.33 0.29 14.79
N GLU A 39 -6.90 -0.73 15.46
CA GLU A 39 -6.14 -1.95 15.79
C GLU A 39 -5.60 -2.65 14.52
N ALA A 40 -6.41 -2.76 13.47
CA ALA A 40 -6.00 -3.33 12.19
C ALA A 40 -4.86 -2.52 11.55
N MET A 41 -4.97 -1.18 11.57
CA MET A 41 -3.94 -0.29 11.05
C MET A 41 -2.60 -0.50 11.74
N THR A 42 -2.58 -0.61 13.07
CA THR A 42 -1.35 -0.93 13.82
C THR A 42 -0.70 -2.22 13.31
N LYS A 43 -1.49 -3.27 13.04
CA LYS A 43 -0.96 -4.53 12.49
C LYS A 43 -0.46 -4.41 11.06
N ALA A 44 -1.13 -3.61 10.24
CA ALA A 44 -0.66 -3.32 8.89
C ALA A 44 0.66 -2.52 8.91
N GLU A 45 0.83 -1.57 9.85
CA GLU A 45 2.08 -0.83 10.03
C GLU A 45 3.23 -1.71 10.53
N GLU A 46 2.96 -2.61 11.48
CA GLU A 46 3.93 -3.61 11.94
C GLU A 46 4.42 -4.49 10.77
N MET A 47 3.49 -4.97 9.93
CA MET A 47 3.83 -5.73 8.73
C MET A 47 4.64 -4.89 7.72
N LEU A 48 4.26 -3.62 7.54
CA LEU A 48 4.94 -2.73 6.61
C LEU A 48 6.36 -2.38 7.09
N GLN A 49 6.58 -2.29 8.40
CA GLN A 49 7.90 -2.06 8.97
C GLN A 49 8.84 -3.23 8.66
N ILE A 50 8.37 -4.47 8.86
CA ILE A 50 9.15 -5.68 8.50
C ILE A 50 9.40 -5.72 6.99
N PHE A 51 8.38 -5.40 6.19
CA PHE A 51 8.50 -5.31 4.73
C PHE A 51 9.52 -4.26 4.29
N GLN A 52 9.58 -3.11 4.97
CA GLN A 52 10.52 -2.03 4.67
C GLN A 52 11.99 -2.46 4.85
N GLU A 53 12.24 -3.43 5.72
CA GLU A 53 13.57 -3.97 6.01
C GLU A 53 13.92 -5.20 5.16
N THR A 54 12.93 -6.04 4.87
CA THR A 54 13.16 -7.38 4.29
C THR A 54 12.60 -7.56 2.88
N GLY A 55 11.71 -6.67 2.42
CA GLY A 55 10.93 -6.82 1.19
C GLY A 55 9.78 -7.84 1.28
N VAL A 56 9.52 -8.44 2.45
CA VAL A 56 8.46 -9.42 2.68
C VAL A 56 7.71 -9.16 4.00
N PRO A 57 6.44 -9.59 4.15
CA PRO A 57 5.60 -10.25 3.13
C PRO A 57 5.09 -9.27 2.07
N LEU A 58 4.90 -9.76 0.84
CA LEU A 58 4.37 -8.95 -0.27
C LEU A 58 2.91 -8.51 -0.06
N SER A 59 2.21 -9.09 0.92
CA SER A 59 0.88 -8.66 1.36
C SER A 59 0.89 -7.37 2.18
N ALA A 60 2.02 -6.95 2.74
CA ALA A 60 2.09 -5.79 3.63
C ALA A 60 1.65 -4.46 2.98
N PRO A 61 2.09 -4.10 1.74
CA PRO A 61 1.58 -2.91 1.06
C PRO A 61 0.05 -2.89 0.88
N LEU A 62 -0.54 -4.05 0.55
CA LEU A 62 -1.99 -4.19 0.37
C LEU A 62 -2.72 -3.98 1.70
N ALA A 63 -2.28 -4.67 2.75
CA ALA A 63 -2.87 -4.56 4.08
C ALA A 63 -2.86 -3.11 4.58
N PHE A 64 -1.75 -2.41 4.36
CA PHE A 64 -1.58 -1.01 4.73
C PHE A 64 -2.53 -0.06 3.99
N VAL A 65 -2.66 -0.21 2.67
CA VAL A 65 -3.59 0.63 1.89
C VAL A 65 -5.04 0.38 2.28
N ILE A 66 -5.45 -0.88 2.43
CA ILE A 66 -6.80 -1.22 2.89
C ILE A 66 -7.08 -0.59 4.26
N SER A 67 -6.15 -0.70 5.21
CA SER A 67 -6.32 -0.09 6.53
C SER A 67 -6.43 1.43 6.48
N CYS A 68 -5.65 2.10 5.64
CA CYS A 68 -5.76 3.56 5.45
C CYS A 68 -7.11 3.96 4.86
N HIS A 69 -7.59 3.25 3.83
CA HIS A 69 -8.87 3.55 3.20
C HIS A 69 -10.04 3.30 4.15
N ASN A 70 -10.03 2.16 4.85
CA ASN A 70 -11.09 1.85 5.82
C ASN A 70 -11.18 2.87 6.96
N LEU A 71 -10.03 3.34 7.46
CA LEU A 71 -10.01 4.43 8.44
C LEU A 71 -10.52 5.73 7.84
N ALA A 72 -10.10 6.08 6.62
CA ALA A 72 -10.59 7.26 5.94
C ALA A 72 -12.12 7.25 5.80
N ASP A 73 -12.70 6.18 5.26
CA ASP A 73 -14.14 6.02 5.12
C ASP A 73 -14.85 6.14 6.49
N CYS A 74 -14.31 5.47 7.52
CA CYS A 74 -14.88 5.53 8.87
C CYS A 74 -14.84 6.95 9.45
N LEU A 75 -13.76 7.69 9.23
CA LEU A 75 -13.59 9.08 9.69
C LEU A 75 -14.51 10.04 8.91
N GLU A 76 -14.75 9.81 7.63
CA GLU A 76 -15.71 10.60 6.84
C GLU A 76 -17.13 10.47 7.40
N THR A 77 -17.57 9.26 7.78
CA THR A 77 -18.88 9.10 8.45
C THR A 77 -18.98 9.85 9.78
N GLN A 78 -17.84 10.09 10.44
CA GLN A 78 -17.72 10.88 11.67
C GLN A 78 -17.54 12.38 11.41
N LYS A 79 -17.56 12.82 10.14
CA LYS A 79 -17.28 14.19 9.70
C LYS A 79 -15.86 14.67 10.07
N GLN A 80 -14.91 13.74 10.21
CA GLN A 80 -13.50 14.02 10.48
C GLN A 80 -12.70 14.05 9.17
N THR A 81 -13.11 14.91 8.23
CA THR A 81 -12.60 14.96 6.85
C THR A 81 -11.09 15.18 6.76
N ASP A 82 -10.52 16.04 7.62
CA ASP A 82 -9.07 16.29 7.61
C ASP A 82 -8.25 15.05 8.00
N GLN A 83 -8.76 14.25 8.95
CA GLN A 83 -8.12 13.01 9.36
C GLN A 83 -8.29 11.93 8.29
N ALA A 84 -9.44 11.85 7.64
CA ALA A 84 -9.64 10.95 6.51
C ALA A 84 -8.64 11.24 5.37
N ALA A 85 -8.53 12.51 4.98
CA ALA A 85 -7.56 12.96 3.98
C ALA A 85 -6.11 12.70 4.40
N HIS A 86 -5.79 12.77 5.69
CA HIS A 86 -4.48 12.40 6.20
C HIS A 86 -4.13 10.94 5.87
N PHE A 87 -5.02 9.98 6.15
CA PHE A 87 -4.76 8.56 5.88
C PHE A 87 -4.59 8.25 4.39
N LEU A 88 -5.37 8.90 3.51
CA LEU A 88 -5.23 8.71 2.06
C LEU A 88 -3.90 9.26 1.53
N ARG A 89 -3.48 10.43 2.00
CA ARG A 89 -2.15 10.98 1.69
C ARG A 89 -1.03 10.11 2.27
N TYR A 90 -1.22 9.57 3.47
CA TYR A 90 -0.23 8.71 4.13
C TYR A 90 0.01 7.43 3.33
N ALA A 91 -1.05 6.78 2.87
CA ALA A 91 -0.98 5.61 1.99
C ALA A 91 -0.13 5.89 0.73
N CYS A 92 -0.49 6.93 -0.03
CA CYS A 92 0.22 7.31 -1.25
C CYS A 92 1.68 7.66 -1.00
N THR A 93 1.96 8.45 0.05
CA THR A 93 3.31 8.91 0.39
C THR A 93 4.20 7.74 0.76
N LYS A 94 3.74 6.88 1.66
CA LYS A 94 4.53 5.75 2.17
C LYS A 94 4.84 4.74 1.07
N LEU A 95 3.86 4.40 0.23
CA LEU A 95 4.06 3.47 -0.88
C LEU A 95 4.95 4.05 -1.98
N THR A 96 4.82 5.34 -2.30
CA THR A 96 5.69 6.01 -3.27
C THR A 96 7.13 5.95 -2.82
N HIS A 97 7.38 6.29 -1.55
CA HIS A 97 8.71 6.19 -0.95
C HIS A 97 9.26 4.77 -1.03
N LEU A 98 8.50 3.74 -0.60
CA LEU A 98 8.96 2.35 -0.64
C LEU A 98 9.23 1.85 -2.06
N ALA A 99 8.38 2.18 -3.04
CA ALA A 99 8.58 1.80 -4.44
C ALA A 99 9.87 2.39 -5.04
N GLN A 100 10.29 3.57 -4.56
CA GLN A 100 11.50 4.26 -5.03
C GLN A 100 12.79 3.75 -4.38
N ARG A 101 12.72 2.98 -3.29
CA ARG A 101 13.92 2.47 -2.60
C ARG A 101 14.63 1.41 -3.44
N PRO A 102 15.85 1.65 -3.95
CA PRO A 102 16.55 0.69 -4.78
C PRO A 102 17.04 -0.53 -3.99
N GLU A 103 17.17 -0.43 -2.66
CA GLU A 103 17.61 -1.53 -1.80
C GLU A 103 16.52 -2.59 -1.61
N LEU A 104 15.24 -2.24 -1.83
CA LEU A 104 14.17 -3.22 -1.78
C LEU A 104 14.20 -4.11 -3.03
N PRO A 105 13.97 -5.43 -2.88
CA PRO A 105 13.83 -6.33 -4.02
C PRO A 105 12.80 -5.82 -5.03
N LEU A 106 13.04 -6.04 -6.32
CA LEU A 106 12.14 -5.56 -7.38
C LEU A 106 10.69 -6.01 -7.17
N GLN A 107 10.46 -7.25 -6.72
CA GLN A 107 9.11 -7.75 -6.41
C GLN A 107 8.43 -6.97 -5.29
N ALA A 108 9.17 -6.56 -4.26
CA ALA A 108 8.66 -5.73 -3.17
C ALA A 108 8.27 -4.34 -3.70
N ARG A 109 9.13 -3.72 -4.53
CA ARG A 109 8.84 -2.43 -5.17
C ARG A 109 7.60 -2.51 -6.06
N LEU A 110 7.45 -3.59 -6.83
CA LEU A 110 6.26 -3.86 -7.65
C LEU A 110 5.00 -4.02 -6.79
N ALA A 111 5.07 -4.74 -5.66
CA ALA A 111 3.94 -4.86 -4.74
C ALA A 111 3.48 -3.50 -4.19
N CYS A 112 4.40 -2.55 -3.94
CA CYS A 112 4.02 -1.17 -3.62
C CYS A 112 3.31 -0.47 -4.79
N VAL A 113 3.85 -0.60 -6.01
CA VAL A 113 3.29 0.04 -7.21
C VAL A 113 1.90 -0.47 -7.56
N GLU A 114 1.65 -1.77 -7.40
CA GLU A 114 0.32 -2.37 -7.60
C GLU A 114 -0.75 -1.71 -6.71
N GLN A 115 -0.36 -1.27 -5.51
CA GLN A 115 -1.25 -0.60 -4.56
C GLN A 115 -1.27 0.92 -4.71
N LEU A 116 -0.34 1.53 -5.46
CA LEU A 116 -0.38 2.97 -5.75
C LEU A 116 -1.57 3.36 -6.63
N ARG A 117 -1.96 2.52 -7.59
CA ARG A 117 -3.11 2.82 -8.46
C ARG A 117 -4.42 3.03 -7.68
N PRO A 118 -4.88 2.08 -6.83
CA PRO A 118 -6.09 2.29 -6.06
C PRO A 118 -5.96 3.46 -5.08
N ALA A 119 -4.80 3.66 -4.45
CA ALA A 119 -4.58 4.77 -3.53
C ALA A 119 -4.67 6.15 -4.22
N VAL A 120 -4.09 6.28 -5.42
CA VAL A 120 -4.15 7.51 -6.23
C VAL A 120 -5.57 7.81 -6.69
N ASN A 121 -6.34 6.81 -7.09
CA ASN A 121 -7.72 7.01 -7.53
C ASN A 121 -8.57 7.61 -6.41
N VAL A 122 -8.55 6.99 -5.22
CA VAL A 122 -9.30 7.49 -4.06
C VAL A 122 -8.82 8.88 -3.64
N LEU A 123 -7.49 9.12 -3.64
CA LEU A 123 -6.95 10.44 -3.32
C LEU A 123 -7.39 11.53 -4.33
N SER A 124 -7.53 11.17 -5.61
CA SER A 124 -7.95 12.11 -6.66
C SER A 124 -9.44 12.46 -6.61
N GLU A 125 -10.25 11.60 -6.00
CA GLU A 125 -11.70 11.79 -5.83
C GLU A 125 -12.03 12.64 -4.58
N GLN A 126 -11.05 12.89 -3.71
CA GLN A 126 -11.26 13.73 -2.54
C GLN A 126 -11.67 15.15 -2.93
N SER A 127 -12.78 15.61 -2.36
CA SER A 127 -13.23 16.99 -2.50
C SER A 127 -12.42 17.90 -1.57
N ILE A 128 -11.50 18.69 -2.13
CA ILE A 128 -10.59 19.54 -1.37
C ILE A 128 -11.08 21.00 -1.44
N PRO A 129 -11.36 21.66 -0.30
CA PRO A 129 -11.91 23.01 -0.30
C PRO A 129 -10.89 24.13 -0.60
N SER A 130 -9.58 23.83 -0.68
CA SER A 130 -8.54 24.86 -0.89
C SER A 130 -7.53 24.52 -1.98
N LEU A 131 -7.13 25.55 -2.73
CA LEU A 131 -6.22 25.45 -3.87
C LEU A 131 -4.80 24.96 -3.50
N SER A 132 -4.29 25.34 -2.32
CA SER A 132 -2.96 24.89 -1.86
C SER A 132 -2.92 23.37 -1.64
N HIS A 133 -3.92 22.84 -0.93
CA HIS A 133 -4.06 21.42 -0.68
C HIS A 133 -4.29 20.62 -1.97
N GLN A 134 -4.98 21.23 -2.95
CA GLN A 134 -5.14 20.64 -4.27
C GLN A 134 -3.79 20.50 -4.99
N GLN A 135 -2.93 21.52 -4.95
CA GLN A 135 -1.60 21.44 -5.56
C GLN A 135 -0.73 20.36 -4.90
N ASP A 136 -0.75 20.25 -3.57
CA ASP A 136 0.01 19.25 -2.84
C ASP A 136 -0.42 17.82 -3.22
N ILE A 137 -1.72 17.60 -3.37
CA ILE A 137 -2.27 16.31 -3.80
C ILE A 137 -1.89 15.99 -5.25
N GLN A 138 -1.94 16.96 -6.16
CA GLN A 138 -1.50 16.75 -7.54
C GLN A 138 0.01 16.42 -7.63
N ASN A 139 0.83 17.10 -6.82
CA ASN A 139 2.26 16.81 -6.72
C ASN A 139 2.49 15.37 -6.23
N LEU A 140 1.78 14.94 -5.19
CA LEU A 140 1.86 13.58 -4.66
C LEU A 140 1.43 12.53 -5.70
N ILE A 141 0.34 12.78 -6.43
CA ILE A 141 -0.12 11.89 -7.51
C ILE A 141 0.93 11.80 -8.63
N ALA A 142 1.54 12.92 -9.02
CA ALA A 142 2.59 12.94 -10.04
C ALA A 142 3.84 12.14 -9.59
N GLN A 143 4.23 12.26 -8.33
CA GLN A 143 5.33 11.47 -7.74
C GLN A 143 5.02 9.98 -7.74
N ALA A 144 3.81 9.58 -7.32
CA ALA A 144 3.37 8.19 -7.33
C ALA A 144 3.40 7.59 -8.75
N ARG A 145 2.92 8.34 -9.76
CA ARG A 145 2.96 7.92 -11.18
C ARG A 145 4.40 7.77 -11.68
N THR A 146 5.28 8.71 -11.32
CA THR A 146 6.70 8.66 -11.71
C THR A 146 7.41 7.47 -11.08
N ALA A 147 7.14 7.18 -9.80
CA ALA A 147 7.66 6.00 -9.11
C ALA A 147 7.20 4.71 -9.80
N ALA A 148 5.92 4.59 -10.12
CA ALA A 148 5.36 3.44 -10.84
C ALA A 148 6.04 3.22 -12.20
N LEU A 149 6.13 4.27 -13.03
CA LEU A 149 6.81 4.22 -14.32
C LEU A 149 8.26 3.74 -14.19
N THR A 150 9.00 4.30 -13.24
CA THR A 150 10.41 3.94 -13.01
C THR A 150 10.56 2.46 -12.63
N VAL A 151 9.73 1.96 -11.72
CA VAL A 151 9.78 0.54 -11.31
C VAL A 151 9.41 -0.38 -12.48
N TYR A 152 8.39 -0.05 -13.26
CA TYR A 152 8.01 -0.84 -14.44
C TYR A 152 9.09 -0.86 -15.51
N GLN A 153 9.81 0.25 -15.73
CA GLN A 153 10.95 0.30 -16.64
C GLN A 153 12.06 -0.65 -16.18
N VAL A 154 12.45 -0.59 -14.89
CA VAL A 154 13.44 -1.50 -14.31
C VAL A 154 13.00 -2.96 -14.46
N ALA A 155 11.73 -3.26 -14.20
CA ALA A 155 11.20 -4.61 -14.37
C ALA A 155 11.25 -5.08 -15.83
N SER A 156 10.95 -4.19 -16.79
CA SER A 156 11.00 -4.48 -18.22
C SER A 156 12.42 -4.83 -18.67
N TYR A 157 13.41 -4.04 -18.25
CA TYR A 157 14.82 -4.34 -18.53
C TYR A 157 15.26 -5.68 -17.94
N ALA A 158 14.88 -5.97 -16.69
CA ALA A 158 15.21 -7.25 -16.05
C ALA A 158 14.61 -8.48 -16.76
N VAL A 159 13.46 -8.31 -17.43
CA VAL A 159 12.86 -9.37 -18.27
C VAL A 159 13.61 -9.50 -19.60
N GLN A 160 13.95 -8.38 -20.25
CA GLN A 160 14.67 -8.37 -21.53
C GLN A 160 16.05 -9.02 -21.40
N THR A 161 16.85 -8.67 -20.38
CA THR A 161 18.19 -9.26 -20.19
C THR A 161 18.13 -10.76 -19.94
N ARG A 162 17.12 -11.26 -19.20
CA ARG A 162 16.93 -12.70 -18.98
C ARG A 162 16.58 -13.47 -20.26
N LEU A 163 15.88 -12.83 -21.20
CA LEU A 163 15.54 -13.43 -22.48
C LEU A 163 16.73 -13.47 -23.43
N GLU A 164 17.61 -12.46 -23.38
CA GLU A 164 18.85 -12.41 -24.16
C GLU A 164 19.89 -13.43 -23.66
N ASP A 165 19.94 -13.70 -22.36
CA ASP A 165 20.85 -14.68 -21.74
C ASP A 165 20.34 -16.14 -21.83
N ALA A 166 19.14 -16.38 -22.37
CA ALA A 166 18.62 -17.73 -22.51
C ALA A 166 19.39 -18.50 -23.60
N PRO A 167 19.95 -19.70 -23.32
CA PRO A 167 20.69 -20.45 -24.31
C PRO A 167 19.77 -20.77 -25.49
N VAL A 168 20.22 -20.42 -26.70
CA VAL A 168 19.55 -20.79 -27.95
C VAL A 168 19.52 -22.32 -27.99
N THR A 169 18.36 -22.90 -27.70
CA THR A 169 18.13 -24.33 -27.91
C THR A 169 18.13 -24.59 -29.40
N GLU A 170 19.28 -25.01 -29.93
CA GLU A 170 19.40 -25.55 -31.27
C GLU A 170 18.34 -26.66 -31.43
N ARG A 171 17.43 -26.49 -32.37
CA ARG A 171 16.46 -27.53 -32.74
C ARG A 171 17.24 -28.72 -33.29
N PRO A 172 17.03 -29.95 -32.76
CA PRO A 172 17.54 -31.14 -33.41
C PRO A 172 16.86 -31.29 -34.78
N SER A 173 17.69 -31.54 -35.80
CA SER A 173 17.30 -31.76 -37.19
C SER A 173 16.58 -33.10 -37.40
#